data_AF-A0A2D5QM02-F1
#
_entry.id   AF-A0A2D5QM02-F1
#
_cell.length_a   1.000
_cell.length_b   1.000
_cell.length_c   1.000
_cell.angle_alpha   90.00
_cell.angle_beta   90.00
_cell.angle_gamma   90.00
#
_symmetry.space_group_name_H-M   'P 1'
#
loop_
_entity.id
_entity.type
_entity.pdbx_description
1 polymer ?
#
loop_
_entity_poly.entity_id
_entity_poly.type
_entity_poly.pdbx_seq_one_letter_code
_entity_poly.pdbx_strand_id
1 'polypeptide(L)' 'MSELFSPVQIGRSAASLLIYNDHNQVLWCKRGENAPFLGSYWAFVGGMVNELDLQSHTDPLKILKITALREASEEL' A
#
# COMPACT_ATOMS: atom_id res chain seq x y z
N MET A 1 19.85 -7.05 18.79
CA MET A 1 19.75 -5.98 17.78
C MET A 1 18.30 -5.86 17.40
N SER A 2 17.55 -4.93 18.00
CA SER A 2 16.21 -4.62 17.50
C SER A 2 16.39 -3.74 16.27
N GLU A 3 16.03 -4.25 15.09
CA GLU A 3 15.88 -3.39 13.92
C GLU A 3 14.88 -2.28 14.29
N LEU A 4 15.37 -1.04 14.27
CA LEU A 4 14.58 0.17 14.49
C LEU A 4 13.62 0.35 13.32
N PHE A 5 12.54 -0.43 13.31
CA PHE A 5 11.40 -0.09 12.48
C PHE A 5 10.83 1.22 13.02
N SER A 6 10.93 2.28 12.22
CA SER A 6 10.23 3.53 12.50
C SER A 6 8.76 3.20 12.76
N PRO A 7 8.13 3.80 13.79
CA PRO A 7 6.72 3.58 14.03
C PRO A 7 5.92 3.94 12.78
N VAL A 8 4.93 3.10 12.45
CA VAL A 8 3.99 3.36 11.36
C VAL A 8 3.17 4.60 11.71
N GLN A 9 3.07 5.55 10.78
CA GLN A 9 2.42 6.84 10.99
C GLN A 9 1.37 7.09 9.91
N ILE A 10 0.16 7.46 10.34
CA ILE A 10 -0.91 7.91 9.44
C ILE A 10 -0.42 9.12 8.64
N GLY A 11 -0.74 9.15 7.34
CA GLY A 11 -0.39 10.25 6.44
C GLY A 11 1.10 10.33 6.07
N ARG A 12 1.92 9.36 6.50
CA ARG A 12 3.35 9.26 6.14
C ARG A 12 3.74 7.87 5.68
N SER A 13 3.28 6.84 6.39
CA SER A 13 3.51 5.46 6.01
C SER A 13 2.52 5.05 4.94
N ALA A 14 3.04 4.39 3.91
CA ALA A 14 2.27 3.84 2.81
C ALA A 14 2.83 2.45 2.47
N ALA A 15 1.99 1.62 1.88
CA ALA A 15 2.39 0.31 1.38
C ALA A 15 1.82 0.09 -0.02
N SER A 16 2.59 -0.58 -0.87
CA SER A 16 2.18 -0.95 -2.22
C SER A 16 2.44 -2.42 -2.47
N LEU A 17 1.59 -3.04 -3.27
CA LEU A 17 1.65 -4.46 -3.60
C LEU A 17 2.12 -4.63 -5.05
N LEU A 18 3.24 -5.35 -5.22
CA LEU A 18 3.71 -5.79 -6.53
C LEU A 18 3.10 -7.17 -6.82
N ILE A 19 2.15 -7.23 -7.74
CA ILE A 19 1.53 -8.48 -8.19
C ILE A 19 2.14 -8.86 -9.55
N TYR A 20 2.60 -10.10 -9.68
CA TYR A 20 3.10 -10.65 -10.93
C TYR A 20 2.53 -12.05 -11.20
N ASN A 21 2.44 -12.42 -12.48
CA ASN A 21 2.00 -13.76 -12.90
C ASN A 21 3.18 -14.70 -13.18
N ASP A 22 2.90 -15.96 -13.52
CA ASP A 22 3.91 -16.98 -13.84
C ASP A 22 4.79 -16.65 -15.06
N HIS A 23 4.41 -15.61 -15.83
CA HIS A 23 5.18 -15.07 -16.94
C HIS A 23 6.02 -13.84 -16.56
N ASN A 24 6.18 -13.53 -15.27
CA ASN A 24 6.86 -12.35 -14.73
C ASN A 24 6.30 -11.01 -15.24
N GLN A 25 5.02 -10.98 -15.64
CA GLN A 25 4.35 -9.74 -16.00
C GLN A 25 3.79 -9.09 -14.74
N VAL A 26 3.96 -7.77 -14.62
CA VAL A 26 3.54 -7.01 -13.45
C VAL A 26 2.21 -6.32 -13.73
N LEU A 27 1.31 -6.34 -12.76
CA LEU A 27 0.07 -5.56 -12.81
C LEU A 27 0.36 -4.08 -12.54
N TRP A 28 -0.02 -3.23 -13.49
CA TRP A 28 0.05 -1.78 -13.37
C TRP A 28 -1.35 -1.20 -13.31
N CYS A 29 -1.56 -0.24 -12.41
CA CYS A 29 -2.81 0.50 -12.29
C CYS A 29 -2.62 1.94 -12.77
N LYS A 30 -3.55 2.45 -13.58
CA LYS A 30 -3.59 3.87 -13.97
C LYS A 30 -4.50 4.61 -13.00
N ARG A 31 -3.96 5.61 -12.30
CA ARG A 31 -4.76 6.45 -11.40
C ARG A 31 -5.85 7.18 -12.19
N GLY A 32 -7.00 7.40 -11.54
CA GLY A 32 -8.08 8.20 -12.12
C GLY A 32 -7.59 9.58 -12.56
N GLU A 33 -8.14 10.09 -13.66
CA GLU A 33 -7.68 11.35 -14.28
C GLU A 33 -7.85 12.55 -13.34
N ASN A 34 -8.90 12.54 -12.52
CA ASN A 34 -9.23 13.60 -11.57
C ASN A 34 -8.62 13.38 -10.17
N ALA A 35 -7.64 12.47 -10.01
CA ALA A 35 -7.01 12.28 -8.72
C ALA A 35 -6.26 13.57 -8.29
N PRO A 36 -6.40 14.02 -7.03
CA PRO A 36 -5.83 15.28 -6.56
C PRO A 36 -4.29 15.30 -6.57
N PHE A 37 -3.68 14.12 -6.61
CA PHE A 37 -2.23 13.95 -6.71
C PHE A 37 -1.92 12.81 -7.69
N LEU A 38 -0.97 13.08 -8.60
CA LEU A 38 -0.53 12.17 -9.66
C LEU A 38 -1.70 11.58 -10.49
N GLY A 39 -2.62 12.43 -10.93
CA GLY A 39 -3.69 12.03 -11.85
C GLY A 39 -3.15 11.38 -13.12
N SER A 40 -3.82 10.33 -13.60
CA SER A 40 -3.41 9.52 -14.76
C SER A 40 -2.06 8.80 -14.65
N TYR A 41 -1.38 8.86 -13.51
CA TYR A 41 -0.07 8.23 -13.31
C TYR A 41 -0.19 6.69 -13.22
N TRP A 42 0.79 5.98 -13.77
CA TRP A 42 0.89 4.53 -13.66
C TRP A 42 1.70 4.14 -12.43
N ALA A 43 1.11 3.33 -11.56
CA ALA A 43 1.74 2.87 -10.33
C ALA A 43 1.30 1.43 -9.99
N PHE A 44 1.96 0.84 -9.00
CA PHE A 44 1.44 -0.36 -8.34
C PHE A 44 0.29 0.01 -7.41
N VAL A 45 -0.61 -0.95 -7.19
CA VAL A 45 -1.72 -0.77 -6.25
C VAL A 45 -1.19 -0.54 -4.83
N GLY A 46 -1.78 0.42 -4.12
CA GLY A 46 -1.33 0.77 -2.79
C GLY A 46 -1.75 2.16 -2.38
N GLY A 47 -1.50 2.45 -1.11
CA GLY A 47 -1.96 3.69 -0.50
C GLY A 47 -1.45 3.86 0.92
N MET A 48 -2.03 4.85 1.59
CA MET A 48 -1.60 5.25 2.92
C MET A 48 -2.19 4.32 3.99
N VAL A 49 -1.43 4.13 5.06
CA VAL A 49 -1.94 3.47 6.27
C VAL A 49 -3.07 4.32 6.85
N ASN A 50 -4.19 3.69 7.22
CA ASN A 50 -5.30 4.32 7.91
C ASN A 50 -5.46 3.82 9.36
N GLU A 51 -6.47 4.33 10.07
CA GLU A 51 -6.72 3.97 11.47
C GLU A 51 -7.09 2.49 11.66
N LEU A 52 -7.83 1.90 10.73
CA LEU A 52 -8.25 0.49 10.80
C LEU A 52 -7.04 -0.45 10.66
N ASP A 53 -6.10 -0.10 9.79
CA ASP A 53 -4.85 -0.85 9.62
C ASP A 53 -4.03 -0.86 10.92
N LEU A 54 -3.93 0.27 11.61
CA LEU A 54 -3.20 0.38 12.89
C LEU A 54 -3.87 -0.38 14.04
N GLN A 55 -5.19 -0.53 14.01
CA GLN A 55 -5.94 -1.28 15.03
C GLN A 55 -5.80 -2.79 14.85
N SER A 56 -5.40 -3.25 13.66
CA SER A 56 -5.35 -4.68 13.33
C SER A 56 -4.19 -5.42 13.99
N HIS A 57 -3.06 -4.74 14.24
CA HIS A 57 -1.85 -5.37 14.77
C HIS A 57 -0.88 -4.32 15.36
N THR A 58 0.05 -4.74 16.21
CA THR A 58 1.11 -3.86 16.79
C THR A 58 2.45 -3.92 16.02
N ASP A 59 2.77 -5.06 15.43
CA ASP A 59 3.90 -5.26 14.50
C ASP A 59 3.78 -4.37 13.23
N PRO A 60 4.75 -3.45 12.99
CA PRO A 60 4.80 -2.58 11.81
C PRO A 60 4.70 -3.29 10.46
N LEU A 61 5.39 -4.43 10.29
CA LEU A 61 5.42 -5.14 9.02
C LEU A 61 4.05 -5.76 8.70
N LYS A 62 3.36 -6.24 9.74
CA LYS A 62 2.01 -6.78 9.57
C LYS A 62 1.00 -5.67 9.27
N ILE A 63 1.12 -4.51 9.91
CA ILE A 63 0.29 -3.34 9.58
C ILE A 63 0.48 -2.97 8.09
N LEU A 64 1.73 -2.82 7.63
CA LEU A 64 2.00 -2.47 6.23
C LEU A 64 1.51 -3.53 5.25
N LYS A 65 1.62 -4.82 5.60
CA LYS A 65 1.06 -5.91 4.81
C LYS A 65 -0.47 -5.81 4.71
N ILE A 66 -1.14 -5.51 5.81
CA ILE A 66 -2.59 -5.34 5.86
C ILE A 66 -3.02 -4.13 5.02
N THR A 67 -2.32 -3.00 5.15
CA THR A 67 -2.55 -1.81 4.31
C THR A 67 -2.43 -2.16 2.82
N ALA A 68 -1.37 -2.83 2.39
CA ALA A 68 -1.20 -3.19 0.97
C ALA A 68 -2.32 -4.10 0.45
N LEU A 69 -2.77 -5.06 1.27
CA LEU A 69 -3.87 -5.97 0.91
C LEU A 69 -5.23 -5.26 0.87
N ARG A 70 -5.47 -4.34 1.81
CA ARG A 70 -6.69 -3.54 1.85
C ARG A 70 -6.80 -2.66 0.60
N GLU A 71 -5.76 -1.90 0.29
CA GLU A 71 -5.71 -1.04 -0.91
C GLU A 71 -5.89 -1.87 -2.19
N ALA A 72 -5.27 -3.05 -2.26
CA ALA A 72 -5.49 -3.98 -3.38
C ALA A 72 -6.95 -4.45 -3.50
N SER A 73 -7.64 -4.68 -2.37
CA SER A 73 -9.06 -5.07 -2.37
C SER A 73 -10.02 -3.94 -2.70
N GLU A 74 -9.60 -2.68 -2.57
CA GLU A 74 -10.41 -1.50 -2.86
C GLU A 74 -10.29 -1.06 -4.32
N GLU A 75 -9.11 -1.24 -4.94
CA GLU A 75 -8.81 -0.75 -6.30
C GLU A 75 -8.89 -1.80 -7.42
N LEU A 76 -8.84 -3.10 -7.10
CA LEU A 76 -8.91 -4.21 -8.08
C LEU A 76 -10.26 -4.92 -8.05
#